data_AF-A0A925UUZ9-F1
#
_entry.id   AF-A0A925UUZ9-F1
#
_cell.length_a   1.000
_cell.length_b   1.000
_cell.length_c   1.000
_cell.angle_alpha   90.00
_cell.angle_beta   90.00
_cell.angle_gamma   90.00
#
_symmetry.space_group_name_H-M   'P 1'
#
loop_
_entity.id
_entity.type
_entity.pdbx_description
1 polymer ?
#
loop_
_entity_poly.entity_id
_entity_poly.type
_entity_poly.pdbx_seq_one_letter_code
_entity_poly.pdbx_strand_id
1 'polypeptide(L)'
;MPNPADPNPAIWPPKVEPYVKNKELFVAHDTNGKFATDWTVRQNQSIGFTDAAGVDLTLTQCQVGAALPGCEGFAGAANFSTADEPASVGLFATTPHGVGGKWRGYVFNPYNGPADPSGVYKNGIPIIADYDYVTANPALAPGEMKPIYARYGADGKGNGMTPVIFADSHAKMYSAKSMNSFGKIIWRFR
;
A
#
# COMPACT_ATOMS: atom_id res chain seq x y z
N MET A 1 9.23 7.98 -0.13
CA MET A 1 9.54 6.98 -1.19
C MET A 1 9.80 7.73 -2.48
N PRO A 2 11.02 7.68 -3.05
CA PRO A 2 11.52 8.77 -3.85
C PRO A 2 11.41 8.60 -5.36
N ASN A 3 11.08 9.74 -5.97
CA ASN A 3 11.68 10.35 -7.16
C ASN A 3 12.13 9.39 -8.29
N PRO A 4 11.45 9.37 -9.45
CA PRO A 4 11.88 8.65 -10.64
C PRO A 4 13.22 9.13 -11.23
N ALA A 5 13.78 10.25 -10.76
CA ALA A 5 15.13 10.72 -11.10
C ALA A 5 16.23 10.28 -10.11
N ASP A 6 15.90 9.54 -9.04
CA ASP A 6 16.91 8.90 -8.19
C ASP A 6 17.51 7.69 -8.95
N PRO A 7 18.84 7.65 -9.20
CA PRO A 7 19.46 6.50 -9.86
C PRO A 7 19.29 5.20 -9.06
N ASN A 8 18.97 5.26 -7.75
CA ASN A 8 18.64 4.12 -6.90
C ASN A 8 17.48 4.45 -5.95
N PRO A 9 16.22 4.40 -6.42
CA PRO A 9 15.07 4.77 -5.59
C PRO A 9 15.03 3.95 -4.31
N ALA A 10 15.10 4.63 -3.17
CA ALA A 10 15.11 3.96 -1.86
C ALA A 10 13.73 3.37 -1.53
N ILE A 11 13.70 2.06 -1.28
CA ILE A 11 12.55 1.38 -0.69
C ILE A 11 12.68 1.31 0.84
N TRP A 12 11.54 1.23 1.54
CA TRP A 12 11.51 1.22 3.00
C TRP A 12 12.13 -0.03 3.66
N PRO A 13 12.06 -1.27 3.10
CA PRO A 13 12.47 -2.46 3.84
C PRO A 13 13.95 -2.49 4.26
N PRO A 14 14.93 -2.16 3.38
CA PRO A 14 16.35 -2.06 3.76
C PRO A 14 16.64 -0.99 4.81
N LYS A 15 15.79 0.04 4.94
CA LYS A 15 15.96 1.11 5.93
C LYS A 15 15.58 0.66 7.34
N VAL A 16 14.63 -0.27 7.45
CA VAL A 16 14.15 -0.81 8.74
C VAL A 16 14.77 -2.16 9.10
N GLU A 17 15.38 -2.86 8.14
CA GLU A 17 16.06 -4.15 8.35
C GLU A 17 16.99 -4.16 9.59
N PRO A 18 17.84 -3.15 9.84
CA PRO A 18 18.77 -3.20 10.98
C PRO A 18 18.08 -3.22 12.35
N TYR A 19 16.79 -2.88 12.42
CA TYR A 19 16.01 -2.78 13.64
C TYR A 19 15.07 -3.96 13.87
N VAL A 20 15.12 -4.97 12.99
CA VAL A 20 14.27 -6.17 13.12
C VAL A 20 15.12 -7.43 13.23
N LYS A 21 14.56 -8.45 13.89
CA LYS A 21 15.27 -9.71 14.17
C LYS A 21 15.51 -10.57 12.92
N ASN A 22 14.57 -10.57 11.97
CA ASN A 22 14.63 -11.39 10.76
C ASN A 22 13.86 -10.71 9.61
N LYS A 23 14.35 -10.93 8.38
CA LYS A 23 13.74 -10.52 7.10
C LYS A 23 12.37 -11.15 6.83
N GLU A 24 12.09 -12.30 7.42
CA GLU A 24 10.79 -12.98 7.31
C GLU A 24 9.63 -12.11 7.82
N LEU A 25 9.89 -11.14 8.72
CA LEU A 25 8.86 -10.21 9.21
C LEU A 25 8.29 -9.29 8.12
N PHE A 26 8.95 -9.19 6.96
CA PHE A 26 8.47 -8.40 5.82
C PHE A 26 7.72 -9.23 4.77
N VAL A 27 7.55 -10.52 5.03
CA VAL A 27 6.92 -11.47 4.11
C VAL A 27 5.67 -12.03 4.77
N ALA A 28 4.54 -11.93 4.07
CA ALA A 28 3.29 -12.56 4.50
C ALA A 28 3.46 -14.09 4.61
N HIS A 29 2.90 -14.66 5.68
CA HIS A 29 2.94 -16.10 5.92
C HIS A 29 2.25 -16.89 4.80
N ASP A 30 2.66 -18.14 4.58
CA ASP A 30 2.17 -19.02 3.51
C ASP A 30 2.33 -18.42 2.09
N THR A 31 3.37 -17.63 1.87
CA THR A 31 3.72 -17.10 0.56
C THR A 31 5.15 -17.44 0.16
N ASN A 32 5.42 -17.44 -1.15
CA ASN A 32 6.77 -17.46 -1.71
C ASN A 32 7.36 -16.04 -1.88
N GLY A 33 6.83 -15.06 -1.14
CA GLY A 33 7.37 -13.70 -1.13
C GLY A 33 8.79 -13.68 -0.57
N LYS A 34 9.54 -12.62 -0.87
CA LYS A 34 10.92 -12.43 -0.41
C LYS A 34 11.14 -11.00 0.02
N PHE A 35 12.07 -10.82 0.95
CA PHE A 35 12.50 -9.49 1.36
C PHE A 35 13.03 -8.69 0.16
N ALA A 36 12.53 -7.47 -0.01
CA ALA A 36 13.00 -6.57 -1.05
C ALA A 36 14.27 -5.84 -0.59
N THR A 37 15.42 -6.19 -1.15
CA THR A 37 16.72 -5.58 -0.82
C THR A 37 16.97 -4.25 -1.51
N ASP A 38 16.34 -4.04 -2.66
CA ASP A 38 16.55 -2.88 -3.51
C ASP A 38 15.38 -2.74 -4.51
N TRP A 39 15.49 -1.74 -5.38
CA TRP A 39 14.50 -1.46 -6.38
C TRP A 39 14.27 -2.64 -7.35
N THR A 40 15.32 -3.36 -7.76
CA THR A 40 15.22 -4.43 -8.78
C THR A 40 14.41 -5.64 -8.33
N VAL A 41 14.33 -5.88 -7.01
CA VAL A 41 13.61 -7.01 -6.39
C VAL A 41 12.38 -6.58 -5.58
N ARG A 42 12.00 -5.29 -5.65
CA ARG A 42 10.90 -4.67 -4.89
C ARG A 42 9.54 -5.38 -5.02
N GLN A 43 9.33 -6.04 -6.14
CA GLN A 43 8.13 -6.79 -6.48
C GLN A 43 7.96 -8.10 -5.69
N ASN A 44 9.06 -8.63 -5.11
CA ASN A 44 9.04 -9.92 -4.45
C ASN A 44 8.44 -9.86 -3.03
N GLN A 45 8.39 -8.68 -2.42
CA GLN A 45 7.87 -8.50 -1.06
C GLN A 45 6.34 -8.63 -1.04
N SER A 46 5.76 -9.07 0.07
CA SER A 46 4.31 -9.30 0.20
C SER A 46 3.65 -8.52 1.34
N ILE A 47 4.41 -7.68 2.04
CA ILE A 47 3.90 -6.67 2.98
C ILE A 47 4.20 -5.29 2.40
N GLY A 48 3.15 -4.56 2.05
CA GLY A 48 3.24 -3.23 1.48
C GLY A 48 3.08 -2.13 2.51
N PHE A 49 3.86 -1.08 2.37
CA PHE A 49 3.65 0.19 3.08
C PHE A 49 2.90 1.17 2.15
N THR A 50 2.07 2.03 2.72
CA THR A 50 1.26 2.98 1.97
C THR A 50 2.08 4.00 1.16
N ASP A 51 1.76 4.18 -0.12
CA ASP A 51 2.35 5.23 -0.98
C ASP A 51 1.95 6.65 -0.54
N ALA A 52 0.97 6.82 0.36
CA ALA A 52 0.69 8.12 0.96
C ALA A 52 1.84 8.65 1.83
N ALA A 53 2.74 7.77 2.29
CA ALA A 53 4.01 8.16 2.91
C ALA A 53 5.14 8.38 1.88
N GLY A 54 4.84 8.22 0.59
CA GLY A 54 5.72 8.50 -0.54
C GLY A 54 6.14 9.97 -0.59
N VAL A 55 7.37 10.22 -1.03
CA VAL A 55 7.94 11.57 -1.10
C VAL A 55 8.63 11.68 -2.43
N ASP A 56 8.02 12.38 -3.36
CA ASP A 56 8.57 12.62 -4.68
C ASP A 56 8.59 14.13 -4.92
N LEU A 57 9.79 14.71 -4.87
CA LEU A 57 9.99 16.14 -5.03
C LEU A 57 9.80 16.61 -6.49
N THR A 58 9.67 15.68 -7.43
CA THR A 58 9.46 15.98 -8.86
C THR A 58 7.99 16.00 -9.25
N LEU A 59 7.11 15.37 -8.45
CA LEU A 59 5.68 15.34 -8.72
C LEU A 59 5.02 16.61 -8.22
N THR A 60 4.48 17.39 -9.15
CA THR A 60 3.70 18.61 -8.84
C THR A 60 2.20 18.35 -8.80
N GLN A 61 1.70 17.24 -9.37
CA GLN A 61 0.26 16.94 -9.40
C GLN A 61 -0.31 16.29 -8.12
N CYS A 62 0.54 15.81 -7.22
CA CYS A 62 0.12 15.11 -6.00
C CYS A 62 -0.03 16.08 -4.82
N GLN A 63 -1.21 16.69 -4.72
CA GLN A 63 -1.51 17.71 -3.71
C GLN A 63 -2.13 17.10 -2.44
N VAL A 64 -1.68 17.59 -1.28
CA VAL A 64 -2.22 17.23 0.05
C VAL A 64 -3.71 17.58 0.10
N GLY A 65 -4.55 16.62 0.55
CA GLY A 65 -6.01 16.75 0.61
C GLY A 65 -6.75 16.73 -0.73
N ALA A 66 -6.04 16.63 -1.86
CA ALA A 66 -6.63 16.68 -3.21
C ALA A 66 -5.84 15.86 -4.24
N ALA A 67 -5.14 14.81 -3.80
CA ALA A 67 -4.30 14.01 -4.70
C ALA A 67 -5.16 13.31 -5.76
N LEU A 68 -4.69 13.38 -7.01
CA LEU A 68 -5.32 12.73 -8.14
C LEU A 68 -5.25 11.19 -8.03
N PRO A 69 -6.17 10.47 -8.69
CA PRO A 69 -6.10 9.03 -8.76
C PRO A 69 -4.74 8.55 -9.30
N GLY A 70 -4.20 7.50 -8.67
CA GLY A 70 -2.88 6.96 -9.02
C GLY A 70 -1.69 7.74 -8.49
N CYS A 71 -1.89 8.76 -7.64
CA CYS A 71 -0.79 9.47 -6.99
C CYS A 71 0.14 8.50 -6.20
N GLU A 72 1.44 8.56 -6.44
CA GLU A 72 2.43 7.60 -5.87
C GLU A 72 3.40 8.25 -4.85
N GLY A 73 3.22 9.53 -4.54
CA GLY A 73 4.06 10.25 -3.59
C GLY A 73 3.79 11.75 -3.60
N PHE A 74 4.22 12.46 -2.56
CA PHE A 74 3.94 13.88 -2.36
C PHE A 74 5.24 14.70 -2.31
N ALA A 75 5.17 16.00 -2.58
CA ALA A 75 6.33 16.90 -2.55
C ALA A 75 6.95 17.16 -1.16
N GLY A 76 6.52 16.41 -0.13
CA GLY A 76 7.03 16.53 1.23
C GLY A 76 6.75 15.29 2.08
N ALA A 77 7.50 15.13 3.17
CA ALA A 77 7.33 14.03 4.11
C ALA A 77 5.94 14.04 4.77
N ALA A 78 5.41 12.84 5.05
CA ALA A 78 4.19 12.71 5.83
C ALA A 78 4.45 13.16 7.27
N ASN A 79 3.51 13.92 7.85
CA ASN A 79 3.59 14.33 9.24
C ASN A 79 2.44 13.68 10.02
N PHE A 80 2.76 12.70 10.86
CA PHE A 80 1.78 12.02 11.71
C PHE A 80 1.46 12.77 13.01
N SER A 81 2.22 13.82 13.37
CA SER A 81 1.84 14.68 14.51
C SER A 81 0.55 15.48 14.26
N THR A 82 0.16 15.60 12.99
CA THR A 82 -1.07 16.26 12.54
C THR A 82 -2.08 15.26 11.97
N ALA A 83 -1.86 13.96 12.14
CA ALA A 83 -2.79 12.96 11.65
C ALA A 83 -4.01 12.91 12.58
N ASP A 84 -5.16 13.28 12.05
CA ASP A 84 -6.43 13.03 12.72
C ASP A 84 -6.63 11.52 12.88
N GLU A 85 -6.89 11.08 14.10
CA GLU A 85 -7.17 9.67 14.45
C GLU A 85 -6.10 8.66 13.96
N PRO A 86 -4.89 8.63 14.55
CA PRO A 86 -3.86 7.66 14.16
C PRO A 86 -4.31 6.19 14.23
N ALA A 87 -5.27 5.87 15.11
CA ALA A 87 -5.89 4.55 15.21
C ALA A 87 -6.77 4.18 14.00
N SER A 88 -7.16 5.15 13.16
CA SER A 88 -7.95 4.91 11.95
C SER A 88 -7.06 4.88 10.69
N VAL A 89 -5.80 5.32 10.77
CA VAL A 89 -4.90 5.44 9.60
C VAL A 89 -4.17 4.14 9.30
N GLY A 90 -4.49 3.51 8.17
CA GLY A 90 -3.86 2.27 7.73
C GLY A 90 -2.50 2.50 7.06
N LEU A 91 -1.46 1.89 7.61
CA LEU A 91 -0.07 2.05 7.13
C LEU A 91 0.45 0.86 6.35
N PHE A 92 0.25 -0.35 6.87
CA PHE A 92 0.72 -1.58 6.23
C PHE A 92 -0.43 -2.54 5.97
N ALA A 93 -0.34 -3.26 4.86
CA ALA A 93 -1.24 -4.36 4.53
C ALA A 93 -0.52 -5.38 3.63
N THR A 94 -1.12 -6.57 3.49
CA THR A 94 -0.62 -7.56 2.53
C THR A 94 -0.88 -7.08 1.10
N THR A 95 0.06 -7.33 0.21
CA THR A 95 0.03 -6.92 -1.20
C THR A 95 0.31 -8.12 -2.11
N PRO A 96 -0.10 -8.05 -3.39
CA PRO A 96 0.36 -9.03 -4.36
C PRO A 96 1.86 -8.92 -4.60
N HIS A 97 2.50 -10.07 -4.76
CA HIS A 97 3.92 -10.20 -5.03
C HIS A 97 4.15 -11.16 -6.21
N GLY A 98 5.27 -11.02 -6.90
CA GLY A 98 5.57 -11.82 -8.08
C GLY A 98 7.00 -11.61 -8.59
N VAL A 99 7.41 -12.41 -9.56
CA VAL A 99 8.76 -12.34 -10.15
C VAL A 99 8.72 -11.43 -11.38
N GLY A 100 9.26 -10.21 -11.22
CA GLY A 100 9.34 -9.20 -12.28
C GLY A 100 8.00 -8.54 -12.61
N GLY A 101 7.91 -7.91 -13.78
CA GLY A 101 6.65 -7.38 -14.32
C GLY A 101 6.02 -6.23 -13.53
N LYS A 102 4.72 -6.37 -13.25
CA LYS A 102 3.85 -5.29 -12.79
C LYS A 102 3.69 -5.20 -11.27
N TRP A 103 4.07 -6.26 -10.55
CA TRP A 103 3.96 -6.31 -9.09
C TRP A 103 4.84 -5.25 -8.41
N ARG A 104 4.33 -4.70 -7.31
CA ARG A 104 4.99 -3.68 -6.48
C ARG A 104 4.78 -3.98 -5.01
N GLY A 105 4.99 -5.23 -4.60
CA GLY A 105 4.50 -5.69 -3.30
C GLY A 105 5.14 -5.05 -2.05
N TYR A 106 6.22 -4.27 -2.18
CA TYR A 106 6.68 -3.42 -1.09
C TYR A 106 5.74 -2.22 -0.78
N VAL A 107 4.75 -1.91 -1.63
CA VAL A 107 3.80 -0.81 -1.45
C VAL A 107 2.37 -1.11 -1.93
N PHE A 108 1.41 -0.36 -1.42
CA PHE A 108 0.07 -0.23 -2.01
C PHE A 108 -0.29 1.25 -2.18
N ASN A 109 -1.17 1.57 -3.12
CA ASN A 109 -1.55 2.95 -3.44
C ASN A 109 -2.97 3.28 -2.93
N PRO A 110 -3.13 4.17 -1.94
CA PRO A 110 -4.44 4.64 -1.45
C PRO A 110 -5.33 5.36 -2.47
N TYR A 111 -4.75 5.82 -3.56
CA TYR A 111 -5.37 6.71 -4.55
C TYR A 111 -5.74 5.98 -5.85
N ASN A 112 -5.54 4.66 -5.95
CA ASN A 112 -5.88 3.91 -7.17
C ASN A 112 -7.29 3.32 -7.17
N GLY A 113 -8.02 3.39 -6.04
CA GLY A 113 -9.38 2.89 -5.89
C GLY A 113 -10.46 3.99 -5.93
N PRO A 114 -11.72 3.61 -5.71
CA PRO A 114 -12.85 4.53 -5.81
C PRO A 114 -12.79 5.65 -4.75
N ALA A 115 -13.26 6.83 -5.14
CA ALA A 115 -13.52 7.94 -4.23
C ALA A 115 -14.82 7.70 -3.45
N ASP A 116 -14.94 8.32 -2.27
CA ASP A 116 -16.18 8.29 -1.49
C ASP A 116 -17.30 9.01 -2.27
N PRO A 117 -18.46 8.37 -2.50
CA PRO A 117 -19.59 8.99 -3.18
C PRO A 117 -20.16 10.23 -2.47
N SER A 118 -19.90 10.40 -1.17
CA SER A 118 -20.29 11.59 -0.40
C SER A 118 -19.38 12.81 -0.65
N GLY A 119 -18.27 12.64 -1.37
CA GLY A 119 -17.30 13.69 -1.67
C GLY A 119 -16.25 13.92 -0.57
N VAL A 120 -16.28 13.16 0.54
CA VAL A 120 -15.26 13.26 1.59
C VAL A 120 -13.96 12.60 1.11
N TYR A 121 -12.94 13.42 0.81
CA TYR A 121 -11.67 12.98 0.23
C TYR A 121 -10.97 11.87 1.04
N LYS A 122 -10.86 12.04 2.36
CA LYS A 122 -10.16 11.11 3.28
C LYS A 122 -10.75 9.69 3.30
N ASN A 123 -12.03 9.56 2.93
CA ASN A 123 -12.76 8.30 2.99
C ASN A 123 -12.54 7.43 1.75
N GLY A 124 -11.91 7.95 0.69
CA GLY A 124 -11.58 7.18 -0.50
C GLY A 124 -10.70 5.98 -0.16
N ILE A 125 -10.86 4.90 -0.91
CA ILE A 125 -10.23 3.61 -0.63
C ILE A 125 -9.23 3.23 -1.74
N PRO A 126 -8.20 2.42 -1.44
CA PRO A 126 -7.38 1.78 -2.45
C PRO A 126 -8.18 0.71 -3.20
N ILE A 127 -7.60 0.15 -4.26
CA ILE A 127 -8.05 -1.13 -4.80
C ILE A 127 -7.77 -2.21 -3.75
N ILE A 128 -8.81 -2.96 -3.39
CA ILE A 128 -8.73 -4.03 -2.39
C ILE A 128 -9.41 -5.26 -2.96
N ALA A 129 -8.67 -6.36 -3.04
CA ALA A 129 -9.18 -7.63 -3.55
C ALA A 129 -8.77 -8.79 -2.64
N ASP A 130 -9.55 -9.87 -2.62
CA ASP A 130 -9.17 -11.16 -2.03
C ASP A 130 -8.75 -12.18 -3.11
N TYR A 131 -8.31 -11.68 -4.26
CA TYR A 131 -7.65 -12.43 -5.31
C TYR A 131 -6.43 -11.64 -5.78
N ASP A 132 -5.52 -12.28 -6.52
CA ASP A 132 -4.41 -11.56 -7.12
C ASP A 132 -4.90 -10.64 -8.25
N TYR A 133 -5.18 -9.40 -7.89
CA TYR A 133 -5.67 -8.37 -8.80
C TYR A 133 -4.66 -8.04 -9.91
N VAL A 134 -3.36 -8.16 -9.65
CA VAL A 134 -2.32 -7.89 -10.67
C VAL A 134 -2.37 -8.95 -11.77
N THR A 135 -2.51 -10.21 -11.38
CA THR A 135 -2.67 -11.33 -12.34
C THR A 135 -4.00 -11.25 -13.09
N ALA A 136 -5.08 -10.86 -12.41
CA ALA A 136 -6.42 -10.78 -13.00
C ALA A 136 -6.61 -9.60 -13.98
N ASN A 137 -5.76 -8.56 -13.91
CA ASN A 137 -5.90 -7.35 -14.73
C ASN A 137 -4.64 -7.08 -15.58
N PRO A 138 -4.27 -8.00 -16.49
CA PRO A 138 -3.01 -7.90 -17.23
C PRO A 138 -2.93 -6.70 -18.17
N ALA A 139 -4.04 -6.01 -18.47
CA ALA A 139 -4.06 -4.84 -19.35
C ALA A 139 -3.58 -3.54 -18.68
N LEU A 140 -3.72 -3.41 -17.35
CA LEU A 140 -3.39 -2.18 -16.63
C LEU A 140 -1.88 -1.96 -16.54
N ALA A 141 -1.44 -0.72 -16.38
CA ALA A 141 -0.04 -0.39 -16.14
C ALA A 141 0.39 -0.69 -14.69
N PRO A 142 1.69 -0.92 -14.41
CA PRO A 142 2.17 -1.19 -13.05
C PRO A 142 1.80 -0.12 -12.02
N GLY A 143 1.80 1.16 -12.40
CA GLY A 143 1.45 2.26 -11.48
C GLY A 143 -0.04 2.28 -11.10
N GLU A 144 -0.89 1.73 -11.96
CA GLU A 144 -2.33 1.56 -11.71
C GLU A 144 -2.60 0.35 -10.81
N MET A 145 -1.61 -0.54 -10.65
CA MET A 145 -1.75 -1.84 -9.99
C MET A 145 -0.90 -1.96 -8.73
N LYS A 146 -1.35 -1.27 -7.69
CA LYS A 146 -0.80 -1.39 -6.33
C LYS A 146 -1.92 -1.65 -5.30
N PRO A 147 -2.60 -2.79 -5.40
CA PRO A 147 -3.75 -3.09 -4.56
C PRO A 147 -3.34 -3.66 -3.21
N ILE A 148 -4.26 -3.65 -2.26
CA ILE A 148 -4.20 -4.50 -1.07
C ILE A 148 -4.75 -5.88 -1.43
N TYR A 149 -4.05 -6.93 -0.98
CA TYR A 149 -4.46 -8.32 -1.18
C TYR A 149 -4.86 -8.97 0.14
N ALA A 150 -6.16 -9.18 0.33
CA ALA A 150 -6.73 -9.92 1.46
C ALA A 150 -6.59 -11.44 1.25
N ARG A 151 -5.36 -11.93 1.41
CA ARG A 151 -4.93 -13.28 1.04
C ARG A 151 -5.50 -14.40 1.91
N TYR A 152 -5.62 -14.19 3.22
CA TYR A 152 -5.85 -15.30 4.15
C TYR A 152 -7.32 -15.74 4.11
N GLY A 153 -7.57 -16.98 3.72
CA GLY A 153 -8.94 -17.46 3.50
C GLY A 153 -9.63 -16.86 2.27
N ALA A 154 -8.84 -16.39 1.29
CA ALA A 154 -9.33 -15.87 0.02
C ALA A 154 -10.25 -16.87 -0.71
N ASP A 155 -11.42 -16.40 -1.13
CA ASP A 155 -12.40 -17.20 -1.90
C ASP A 155 -12.85 -16.49 -3.19
N GLY A 156 -12.28 -15.31 -3.48
CA GLY A 156 -12.63 -14.47 -4.63
C GLY A 156 -13.96 -13.75 -4.49
N LYS A 157 -14.58 -13.79 -3.30
CA LYS A 157 -15.89 -13.17 -3.00
C LYS A 157 -15.76 -12.03 -1.98
N GLY A 158 -14.55 -11.63 -1.67
CA GLY A 158 -14.22 -10.58 -0.71
C GLY A 158 -14.14 -11.06 0.74
N ASN A 159 -14.16 -12.38 1.00
CA ASN A 159 -14.10 -12.92 2.36
C ASN A 159 -12.67 -13.13 2.85
N GLY A 160 -11.70 -13.16 1.95
CA GLY A 160 -10.29 -13.20 2.32
C GLY A 160 -9.90 -12.01 3.20
N MET A 161 -8.93 -12.25 4.08
CA MET A 161 -8.51 -11.35 5.16
C MET A 161 -7.06 -10.90 4.99
N THR A 162 -6.72 -9.73 5.51
CA THR A 162 -5.33 -9.29 5.70
C THR A 162 -5.20 -8.56 7.04
N PRO A 163 -4.04 -8.65 7.70
CA PRO A 163 -3.70 -7.71 8.74
C PRO A 163 -3.59 -6.30 8.14
N VAL A 164 -4.06 -5.32 8.90
CA VAL A 164 -3.78 -3.90 8.70
C VAL A 164 -3.07 -3.42 9.96
N ILE A 165 -1.92 -2.78 9.78
CA ILE A 165 -1.20 -2.10 10.87
C ILE A 165 -1.48 -0.62 10.77
N PHE A 166 -1.89 -0.02 11.88
CA PHE A 166 -2.32 1.37 11.96
C PHE A 166 -1.19 2.29 12.44
N ALA A 167 -1.38 3.60 12.32
CA ALA A 167 -0.35 4.58 12.67
C ALA A 167 -0.05 4.67 14.18
N ASP A 168 -0.96 4.22 15.04
CA ASP A 168 -0.72 4.02 16.48
C ASP A 168 -0.07 2.65 16.81
N SER A 169 0.34 1.90 15.78
CA SER A 169 1.00 0.59 15.87
C SER A 169 0.13 -0.60 16.30
N HIS A 170 -1.19 -0.44 16.46
CA HIS A 170 -2.03 -1.62 16.64
C HIS A 170 -2.24 -2.35 15.29
N ALA A 171 -2.56 -3.64 15.37
CA ALA A 171 -2.84 -4.47 14.22
C ALA A 171 -4.22 -5.11 14.34
N LYS A 172 -4.95 -5.18 13.22
CA LYS A 172 -6.26 -5.84 13.17
C LYS A 172 -6.48 -6.51 11.82
N MET A 173 -7.14 -7.67 11.84
CA MET A 173 -7.52 -8.41 10.64
C MET A 173 -8.81 -7.84 10.05
N TYR A 174 -8.82 -7.60 8.75
CA TYR A 174 -10.00 -7.17 8.01
C TYR A 174 -10.20 -8.00 6.74
N SER A 175 -11.47 -8.26 6.39
CA SER A 175 -11.82 -8.84 5.10
C SER A 175 -11.74 -7.80 3.99
N ALA A 176 -11.51 -8.23 2.75
CA ALA A 176 -11.60 -7.33 1.58
C ALA A 176 -12.96 -6.63 1.53
N LYS A 177 -14.07 -7.34 1.77
CA LYS A 177 -15.42 -6.77 1.83
C LYS A 177 -15.53 -5.70 2.91
N SER A 178 -14.97 -5.96 4.10
CA SER A 178 -15.00 -4.99 5.20
C SER A 178 -14.17 -3.75 4.88
N MET A 179 -13.00 -3.87 4.25
CA MET A 179 -12.17 -2.71 3.91
C MET A 179 -12.72 -1.92 2.71
N ASN A 180 -13.52 -2.55 1.84
CA ASN A 180 -14.30 -1.89 0.80
C ASN A 180 -15.52 -1.12 1.36
N SER A 181 -15.41 -0.58 2.59
CA SER A 181 -16.38 0.32 3.22
C SER A 181 -15.71 1.68 3.43
N PHE A 182 -16.23 2.71 2.78
CA PHE A 182 -15.69 4.08 2.85
C PHE A 182 -15.62 4.59 4.29
N GLY A 183 -14.55 5.30 4.63
CA GLY A 183 -14.35 5.92 5.95
C GLY A 183 -14.05 4.96 7.11
N LYS A 184 -14.07 3.64 6.89
CA LYS A 184 -13.78 2.66 7.95
C LYS A 184 -12.30 2.60 8.34
N ILE A 185 -11.43 2.75 7.34
CA ILE A 185 -9.98 2.90 7.49
C ILE A 185 -9.59 4.11 6.64
N ILE A 186 -8.83 5.02 7.23
CA ILE A 186 -8.30 6.19 6.53
C ILE A 186 -7.04 5.77 5.81
N TRP A 187 -7.15 5.59 4.50
CA TRP A 187 -6.00 5.29 3.63
C TRP A 187 -5.39 6.57 3.06
N ARG A 188 -6.24 7.59 2.83
CA ARG A 188 -5.89 8.90 2.27
C ARG A 188 -5.71 9.91 3.41
N PHE A 189 -4.60 9.78 4.12
CA PHE A 189 -4.25 10.65 5.25
C PHE A 189 -3.40 11.86 4.86
N ARG A 190 -3.17 12.07 3.56
CA ARG A 190 -2.44 13.22 3.03
C ARG A 190 -3.36 14.27 2.50
#